data_AF-A0A959F422-F1
#
_entry.id   AF-A0A959F422-F1
#
_cell.length_a   1.000
_cell.length_b   1.000
_cell.length_c   1.000
_cell.angle_alpha   90.00
_cell.angle_beta   90.00
_cell.angle_gamma   90.00
#
_symmetry.space_group_name_H-M   'P 1'
#
loop_
_entity.id
_entity.type
_entity.pdbx_description
1 polymer ?
#
loop_
_entity_poly.entity_id
_entity_poly.type
_entity_poly.pdbx_seq_one_letter_code
_entity_poly.pdbx_strand_id
1 'polypeptide(L)'
;MAFLKAGTKDPNHSYADSMAQDMEEAFKAEWKYIMGSDPAPVVDQQLQLMFIAVAQGVIRHLKNNITAITVDVRDTSGNSDANRELKAVKTTGKLY
;
A
#
# COMPACT_ATOMS: atom_id res chain seq x y z
N MET A 1 4.01 7.16 11.72
CA MET A 1 3.17 6.02 11.36
C MET A 1 2.56 6.32 10.01
N ALA A 2 2.86 5.53 8.97
CA ALA A 2 2.27 5.69 7.65
C ALA A 2 0.87 5.05 7.65
N PHE A 3 -0.13 5.77 7.12
CA PHE A 3 -1.50 5.30 6.98
C PHE A 3 -1.69 4.82 5.54
N LEU A 4 -2.34 3.66 5.35
CA LEU A 4 -2.72 3.21 4.01
C LEU A 4 -3.91 4.05 3.55
N LYS A 5 -3.68 4.93 2.58
CA LYS A 5 -4.70 5.80 1.96
C LYS A 5 -4.92 5.35 0.52
N ALA A 6 -6.18 5.27 0.09
CA ALA A 6 -6.52 4.88 -1.28
C ALA A 6 -6.37 6.01 -2.32
N GLY A 7 -6.35 7.27 -1.87
CA GLY A 7 -6.33 8.46 -2.72
C GLY A 7 -7.74 8.90 -3.18
N THR A 8 -8.04 10.19 -3.07
CA THR A 8 -9.26 10.83 -3.62
C THR A 8 -8.98 12.31 -3.95
N LYS A 9 -9.98 13.03 -4.48
CA LYS A 9 -9.93 14.50 -4.60
C LYS A 9 -10.40 15.25 -3.34
N ASP A 10 -10.79 14.54 -2.29
CA ASP A 10 -11.15 15.15 -1.00
C ASP A 10 -9.90 15.80 -0.37
N PRO A 11 -9.95 17.07 0.07
CA PRO A 11 -8.84 17.72 0.78
C PRO A 11 -8.32 16.94 1.99
N ASN A 12 -9.18 16.15 2.64
CA ASN A 12 -8.81 15.30 3.79
C ASN A 12 -8.17 13.97 3.37
N HIS A 13 -8.30 13.60 2.09
CA HIS A 13 -7.79 12.36 1.51
C HIS A 13 -7.19 12.63 0.11
N SER A 14 -6.05 13.30 0.09
CA SER A 14 -5.33 13.63 -1.14
C SER A 14 -4.86 12.38 -1.91
N TYR A 15 -4.79 12.51 -3.23
CA TYR A 15 -4.09 11.57 -4.11
C TYR A 15 -2.59 11.51 -3.81
N ALA A 16 -2.01 12.63 -3.39
CA ALA A 16 -0.62 12.68 -2.98
C ALA A 16 -0.39 11.84 -1.71
N ASP A 17 0.74 11.15 -1.66
CA ASP A 17 1.13 10.22 -0.60
C ASP A 17 0.10 9.10 -0.37
N SER A 18 -0.57 8.67 -1.46
CA SER A 18 -1.56 7.60 -1.43
C SER A 18 -1.09 6.39 -2.23
N MET A 19 -1.67 5.22 -1.91
CA MET A 19 -1.42 3.99 -2.64
C MET A 19 -1.73 4.12 -4.14
N ALA A 20 -2.70 4.97 -4.53
CA ALA A 20 -2.99 5.21 -5.93
C ALA A 20 -1.83 5.95 -6.65
N GLN A 21 -1.17 6.90 -5.97
CA GLN A 21 0.04 7.53 -6.50
C GLN A 21 1.17 6.50 -6.63
N ASP A 22 1.39 5.67 -5.61
CA ASP A 22 2.42 4.62 -5.66
C ASP A 22 2.17 3.65 -6.84
N MET A 23 0.90 3.33 -7.10
CA MET A 23 0.50 2.52 -8.26
C MET A 23 0.77 3.21 -9.60
N GLU A 24 0.54 4.53 -9.70
CA GLU A 24 0.89 5.31 -10.88
C GLU A 24 2.41 5.32 -11.13
N GLU A 25 3.20 5.50 -10.08
CA GLU A 25 4.66 5.49 -10.16
C GLU A 25 5.20 4.12 -10.58
N ALA A 26 4.65 3.05 -9.99
CA ALA A 26 4.95 1.68 -10.40
C ALA A 26 4.56 1.42 -11.87
N PHE A 27 3.37 1.87 -12.29
CA PHE A 27 2.92 1.75 -13.68
C PHE A 27 3.92 2.41 -14.65
N LYS A 28 4.39 3.62 -14.35
CA LYS A 28 5.39 4.32 -15.18
C LYS A 28 6.74 3.60 -15.18
N ALA A 29 7.16 3.06 -14.04
CA ALA A 29 8.43 2.35 -13.91
C ALA A 29 8.44 1.05 -14.72
N GLU A 30 7.33 0.31 -14.68
CA GLU A 30 7.17 -0.97 -15.39
C GLU A 30 6.89 -0.80 -16.89
N TRP A 31 6.31 0.33 -17.30
CA TRP A 31 5.92 0.57 -18.69
C TRP A 31 7.04 0.27 -19.69
N LYS A 32 8.24 0.83 -19.47
CA LYS A 32 9.38 0.65 -20.38
C LYS A 32 9.87 -0.80 -20.47
N TYR A 33 9.63 -1.61 -19.43
CA TYR A 33 10.05 -3.01 -19.42
C TYR A 33 9.05 -3.92 -20.13
N ILE A 34 7.76 -3.55 -20.08
CA ILE A 34 6.67 -4.34 -20.68
C ILE A 34 6.41 -3.92 -22.12
N MET A 35 6.38 -2.62 -22.39
CA MET A 35 5.99 -2.02 -23.66
C MET A 35 7.20 -1.59 -24.52
N GLY A 36 8.42 -1.75 -24.01
CA GLY A 36 9.65 -1.45 -24.74
C GLY A 36 9.80 0.04 -25.06
N SER A 37 9.81 0.37 -26.35
CA SER A 37 10.02 1.75 -26.85
C SER A 37 8.74 2.58 -26.92
N ASP A 38 7.57 1.98 -26.69
CA ASP A 38 6.31 2.70 -26.78
C ASP A 38 6.22 3.77 -25.69
N PRO A 39 5.76 4.99 -26.01
CA PRO A 39 5.64 6.06 -25.02
C PRO A 39 4.62 5.69 -23.95
N ALA A 40 4.94 5.98 -22.70
CA ALA A 40 3.98 5.84 -21.60
C ALA A 40 2.77 6.75 -21.83
N PRO A 41 1.54 6.28 -21.54
CA PRO A 41 0.35 7.10 -21.69
C PRO A 41 0.41 8.26 -20.70
N VAL A 42 -0.12 9.40 -21.13
CA VAL A 42 -0.32 10.55 -20.24
C VAL A 42 -1.33 10.14 -19.18
N VAL A 43 -0.99 10.38 -17.92
CA VAL A 43 -1.91 10.13 -16.80
C VAL A 43 -2.96 11.24 -16.79
N ASP A 44 -4.10 10.94 -17.38
CA ASP A 44 -5.27 11.78 -17.35
C ASP A 44 -6.21 11.44 -16.18
N GLN A 45 -7.34 12.13 -16.08
CA GLN A 45 -8.29 11.92 -14.99
C GLN A 45 -8.89 10.51 -14.99
N GLN A 46 -9.01 9.86 -16.15
CA GLN A 46 -9.58 8.51 -16.23
C GLN A 46 -8.57 7.47 -15.73
N LEU A 47 -7.31 7.60 -16.14
CA LEU A 47 -6.26 6.70 -15.68
C LEU A 47 -5.98 6.91 -14.18
N GLN A 48 -6.02 8.15 -13.70
CA GLN A 48 -5.95 8.46 -12.27
C GLN A 48 -7.11 7.83 -11.48
N LEU A 49 -8.34 7.91 -12.00
CA LEU A 49 -9.50 7.28 -11.36
C LEU A 49 -9.36 5.75 -11.32
N MET A 50 -8.75 5.15 -12.34
CA MET A 50 -8.46 3.71 -12.36
C MET A 50 -7.53 3.32 -11.20
N PHE A 51 -6.41 4.03 -11.00
CA PHE A 51 -5.49 3.75 -9.88
C PHE A 51 -6.19 3.91 -8.53
N ILE A 52 -7.02 4.94 -8.37
CA ILE A 52 -7.84 5.13 -7.16
C ILE A 52 -8.78 3.94 -6.94
N ALA A 53 -9.50 3.50 -7.98
CA ALA A 53 -10.44 2.38 -7.88
C ALA A 53 -9.74 1.07 -7.50
N VAL A 54 -8.57 0.81 -8.08
CA VAL A 54 -7.76 -0.38 -7.75
C VAL A 54 -7.25 -0.30 -6.31
N ALA A 55 -6.66 0.84 -5.89
CA ALA A 55 -6.20 1.04 -4.53
C ALA A 55 -7.31 0.88 -3.49
N GLN A 56 -8.50 1.43 -3.77
CA GLN A 56 -9.70 1.24 -2.93
C GLN A 56 -10.14 -0.23 -2.88
N GLY A 57 -10.08 -0.93 -4.01
CA GLY A 57 -10.35 -2.36 -4.09
C GLY A 57 -9.41 -3.20 -3.22
N VAL A 58 -8.11 -2.91 -3.27
CA VAL A 58 -7.09 -3.56 -2.43
C VAL A 58 -7.37 -3.28 -0.95
N ILE A 59 -7.57 -2.02 -0.56
CA ILE A 59 -7.85 -1.66 0.84
C ILE A 59 -9.14 -2.34 1.32
N ARG A 60 -10.19 -2.37 0.50
CA ARG A 60 -11.44 -3.07 0.82
C ARG A 60 -11.23 -4.57 0.98
N HIS A 61 -10.46 -5.20 0.09
CA HIS A 61 -10.14 -6.62 0.17
C HIS A 61 -9.40 -6.93 1.48
N LEU A 62 -8.38 -6.15 1.82
CA LEU A 62 -7.61 -6.32 3.06
C LEU A 62 -8.47 -6.10 4.32
N LYS A 63 -9.38 -5.13 4.30
CA LYS A 63 -10.33 -4.89 5.39
C LYS A 63 -11.27 -6.07 5.61
N ASN A 64 -11.73 -6.70 4.54
CA ASN A 64 -12.65 -7.82 4.60
C ASN A 64 -11.94 -9.16 4.87
N ASN A 65 -10.63 -9.23 4.61
CA ASN A 65 -9.82 -10.44 4.73
C ASN A 65 -8.56 -10.13 5.54
N ILE A 66 -8.73 -9.82 6.83
CA ILE A 66 -7.62 -9.44 7.71
C ILE A 66 -6.51 -10.52 7.76
N THR A 67 -6.88 -11.79 7.60
CA THR A 67 -5.94 -12.92 7.51
C THR A 67 -5.03 -12.89 6.29
N ALA A 68 -5.36 -12.08 5.26
CA ALA A 68 -4.50 -11.86 4.11
C ALA A 68 -3.28 -10.99 4.45
N ILE A 69 -3.28 -10.29 5.59
CA ILE A 69 -2.12 -9.54 6.09
C ILE A 69 -1.38 -10.41 7.09
N THR A 70 -0.21 -10.91 6.71
CA THR A 70 0.73 -11.56 7.62
C THR A 70 1.81 -10.57 8.03
N VAL A 71 1.93 -10.31 9.33
CA VAL A 71 3.03 -9.51 9.90
C VAL A 71 4.01 -10.47 10.56
N ASP A 72 5.19 -10.63 9.97
CA ASP A 72 6.29 -11.38 10.59
C ASP A 72 7.06 -10.42 11.53
N VAL A 73 7.06 -10.73 12.82
CA VAL A 73 7.79 -9.96 13.83
C VAL A 73 9.02 -10.75 14.24
N ARG A 74 10.19 -10.31 13.77
CA ARG A 74 11.47 -10.90 14.13
C ARG A 74 12.15 -10.06 15.20
N ASP A 75 12.41 -10.67 16.36
CA ASP A 75 13.30 -10.10 17.35
C ASP A 75 14.75 -10.26 16.84
N THR A 76 15.46 -9.13 16.70
CA THR A 76 16.85 -9.10 16.25
C THR A 76 17.83 -9.00 17.42
N SER A 77 17.36 -9.05 18.66
CA SER A 77 18.24 -9.10 19.82
C SER A 77 18.93 -10.47 19.87
N GLY A 78 20.21 -10.50 19.49
CA GLY A 78 21.08 -11.68 19.52
C GLY A 78 21.45 -12.16 20.92
N ASN A 79 20.48 -12.21 21.83
CA ASN A 79 20.67 -12.65 23.21
C ASN A 79 19.80 -13.89 23.44
N SER A 80 20.42 -15.06 23.34
CA SER A 80 19.79 -16.39 23.41
C SER A 80 19.27 -16.79 24.80
N ASP A 81 19.46 -15.94 25.80
CA ASP A 81 19.16 -16.25 27.20
C ASP A 81 18.06 -15.35 27.76
N ALA A 82 16.83 -15.52 27.29
CA ALA A 82 15.65 -15.28 28.09
C ALA A 82 14.43 -15.90 27.41
N ASN A 83 13.74 -16.79 28.13
CA ASN A 83 12.40 -17.24 27.80
C ASN A 83 11.45 -16.02 27.85
N ARG A 84 11.38 -15.26 26.75
CA ARG A 84 10.58 -14.05 26.61
C ARG A 84 9.24 -14.41 25.99
N GLU A 85 8.22 -14.52 26.83
CA GLU A 85 6.84 -14.42 26.36
C GLU A 85 6.62 -13.02 25.77
N LEU A 86 6.32 -12.96 24.48
CA LEU A 86 5.76 -11.76 23.86
C LEU A 86 4.33 -11.57 24.40
N LYS A 87 4.20 -10.87 25.54
CA LYS A 87 2.94 -10.76 26.29
C LYS A 87 1.78 -10.13 25.51
N ALA A 88 2.06 -9.34 24.46
CA ALA A 88 1.10 -8.93 23.45
C ALA A 88 1.82 -8.16 22.32
N VAL A 89 1.66 -8.60 21.08
CA VAL A 89 1.96 -7.76 19.92
C VAL A 89 0.71 -6.94 19.61
N LYS A 90 0.74 -5.65 19.96
CA LYS A 90 -0.36 -4.72 19.64
C LYS A 90 -0.03 -4.00 18.33
N THR A 91 -0.57 -4.48 17.21
CA THR A 91 -0.54 -3.77 15.94
C THR A 91 -1.68 -2.75 15.87
N THR A 92 -1.37 -1.46 16.01
CA THR A 92 -2.31 -0.38 15.71
C THR A 92 -2.13 0.09 14.27
N GLY A 93 -3.11 -0.22 13.42
CA GLY A 93 -3.24 0.34 12.08
C GLY A 93 -4.72 0.56 11.76
N LYS A 94 -5.07 1.76 11.31
CA LYS A 94 -6.43 2.02 10.78
C LYS A 94 -6.36 2.00 9.26
N LEU A 95 -7.13 1.10 8.66
CA LEU A 95 -7.34 1.02 7.21
C LEU A 95 -8.55 1.91 6.87
N TYR A 96 -8.30 3.10 6.31
CA TYR A 96 -9.36 4.00 5.85
C TYR A 96 -9.64 3.75 4.37
#